data_AF-A0A1A0VWN2-F1
#
_entry.id   AF-A0A1A0VWN2-F1
#
_cell.length_a   1.000
_cell.length_b   1.000
_cell.length_c   1.000
_cell.angle_alpha   90.00
_cell.angle_beta   90.00
_cell.angle_gamma   90.00
#
_symmetry.space_group_name_H-M   'P 1'
#
loop_
_entity.id
_entity.type
_entity.pdbx_description
1 polymer ?
#
loop_
_entity_poly.entity_id
_entity_poly.type
_entity_poly.pdbx_seq_one_letter_code
_entity_poly.pdbx_strand_id
1 'polypeptide(L)'
;MESTSTRLEEQTRATVTTMTRLRAGLPGAMLAEFFGTFILLLLGLGTCALNVVGLPGSGRQTVPFGPANWLIIVFGWAFAVMLAAYVAGGISGAHLNPAVTLAFAVARKFDWRNVIPYWIAQLLGAFSAAAAVYAVYGSAIDDYNAANQLSRPESQDTYSIFATFPAQYFHGGYLGPLVDQLVGTAILVVLIAALIDHRNQAPAGNMAPLIIGFVVAVIGCSYGTNAGYALNPARDLGPRVFTYFMGWGKLAFSGDYGGTTQYWWIPIVGPLVGAVIGIFLYDFFIGHVLDARATMLLTPEPGLAPLPTTDAASRVAGPVTAEDSADAESSAAEEDQAA
;
A
#
# COMPACT_ATOMS: atom_id res chain seq x y z
N MET A 1 -5.78 -45.16 31.16
CA MET A 1 -5.14 -44.12 30.33
C MET A 1 -6.14 -43.30 29.52
N GLU A 2 -7.45 -43.41 29.78
CA GLU A 2 -8.52 -42.80 28.97
C GLU A 2 -9.06 -41.48 29.56
N SER A 3 -8.53 -41.00 30.71
CA SER A 3 -9.11 -39.84 31.44
C SER A 3 -8.34 -38.51 31.30
N THR A 4 -7.15 -38.52 30.70
CA THR A 4 -6.37 -37.29 30.48
C THR A 4 -6.67 -36.66 29.12
N SER A 5 -6.93 -37.48 28.10
CA SER A 5 -7.30 -37.02 26.75
C SER A 5 -8.69 -36.36 26.72
N THR A 6 -9.68 -36.98 27.37
CA THR A 6 -11.04 -36.44 27.53
C THR A 6 -11.06 -35.16 28.35
N ARG A 7 -10.23 -35.04 29.40
CA ARG A 7 -10.10 -33.79 30.16
C ARG A 7 -9.45 -32.67 29.34
N LEU A 8 -8.46 -32.99 28.49
CA LEU A 8 -7.87 -32.01 27.57
C LEU A 8 -8.86 -31.60 26.48
N GLU A 9 -9.67 -32.51 25.95
CA GLU A 9 -10.73 -32.19 24.98
C GLU A 9 -11.88 -31.38 25.62
N GLU A 10 -12.28 -31.69 26.86
CA GLU A 10 -13.27 -30.92 27.63
C GLU A 10 -12.75 -29.55 28.07
N GLN A 11 -11.46 -29.44 28.43
CA GLN A 11 -10.81 -28.15 28.72
C GLN A 11 -10.54 -27.32 27.45
N THR A 12 -10.29 -27.95 26.30
CA THR A 12 -10.17 -27.25 25.00
C THR A 12 -11.54 -26.76 24.51
N ARG A 13 -12.61 -27.44 24.91
CA ARG A 13 -14.00 -26.98 24.75
C ARG A 13 -14.42 -25.95 25.82
N ALA A 14 -13.48 -25.41 26.62
CA ALA A 14 -13.71 -24.19 27.39
C ALA A 14 -14.19 -23.10 26.42
N THR A 15 -15.45 -22.71 26.63
CA THR A 15 -16.32 -21.94 25.75
C THR A 15 -15.59 -20.92 24.87
N VAL A 16 -15.33 -21.28 23.61
CA VAL A 16 -14.96 -20.30 22.57
C VAL A 16 -16.09 -19.28 22.51
N THR A 17 -15.84 -18.09 23.06
CA THR A 17 -16.86 -17.04 23.17
C THR A 17 -17.28 -16.56 21.77
N THR A 18 -18.47 -15.97 21.66
CA THR A 18 -18.90 -15.30 20.43
C THR A 18 -17.88 -14.25 19.98
N MET A 19 -17.27 -13.50 20.91
CA MET A 19 -16.23 -12.52 20.59
C MET A 19 -14.96 -13.18 20.02
N THR A 20 -14.55 -14.33 20.56
CA THR A 20 -13.41 -15.10 20.02
C THR A 20 -13.67 -15.54 18.59
N ARG A 21 -14.88 -16.03 18.29
CA ARG A 21 -15.27 -16.44 16.93
C ARG A 21 -15.27 -15.25 15.95
N LEU A 22 -15.83 -14.12 16.37
CA LEU A 22 -15.85 -12.90 15.54
C LEU A 22 -14.42 -12.39 15.26
N ARG A 23 -13.55 -12.36 16.27
CA ARG A 23 -12.16 -11.93 16.12
C ARG A 23 -11.31 -12.88 15.28
N ALA A 24 -11.67 -14.15 15.18
CA ALA A 24 -10.97 -15.11 14.33
C ALA A 24 -11.30 -14.95 12.84
N GLY A 25 -12.38 -14.24 12.49
CA GLY A 25 -12.83 -14.04 11.12
C GLY A 25 -12.63 -12.61 10.59
N LEU A 26 -13.43 -12.27 9.58
CA LEU A 26 -13.43 -10.95 8.94
C LEU A 26 -13.49 -9.76 9.92
N PRO A 27 -14.29 -9.76 11.01
CA PRO A 27 -14.26 -8.66 11.97
C PRO A 27 -12.88 -8.44 12.61
N GLY A 28 -12.11 -9.50 12.89
CA GLY A 28 -10.74 -9.38 13.36
C GLY A 28 -9.80 -8.77 12.32
N ALA A 29 -9.93 -9.19 11.06
CA ALA A 29 -9.19 -8.61 9.96
C ALA A 29 -9.53 -7.12 9.75
N MET A 30 -10.80 -6.73 9.87
CA MET A 30 -11.22 -5.33 9.83
C MET A 30 -10.62 -4.51 10.97
N LEU A 31 -10.51 -5.05 12.19
CA LEU A 31 -9.83 -4.38 13.29
C LEU A 31 -8.34 -4.17 13.00
N ALA A 32 -7.68 -5.16 12.39
CA ALA A 32 -6.28 -5.05 11.99
C ALA A 32 -6.09 -4.05 10.85
N GLU A 33 -6.97 -4.01 9.85
CA GLU A 33 -6.93 -3.01 8.77
C GLU A 33 -7.18 -1.59 9.29
N PHE A 34 -8.19 -1.42 10.16
CA PHE A 34 -8.45 -0.13 10.82
C PHE A 34 -7.20 0.35 11.58
N PHE A 35 -6.65 -0.50 12.44
CA PHE A 35 -5.54 -0.11 13.30
C PHE A 35 -4.23 0.04 12.53
N GLY A 36 -3.97 -0.82 11.55
CA GLY A 36 -2.84 -0.69 10.64
C GLY A 36 -2.89 0.60 9.84
N THR A 37 -4.03 0.92 9.20
CA THR A 37 -4.19 2.19 8.48
C THR A 37 -4.14 3.38 9.45
N PHE A 38 -4.65 3.25 10.67
CA PHE A 38 -4.48 4.26 11.70
C PHE A 38 -3.00 4.53 12.00
N ILE A 39 -2.18 3.51 12.24
CA ILE A 39 -0.74 3.66 12.50
C ILE A 39 -0.02 4.26 11.29
N LEU A 40 -0.33 3.78 10.08
CA LEU A 40 0.20 4.31 8.83
C LEU A 40 -0.03 5.83 8.72
N LEU A 41 -1.28 6.26 8.90
CA LEU A 41 -1.63 7.67 8.75
C LEU A 41 -1.16 8.51 9.95
N LEU A 42 -1.16 7.96 11.16
CA LEU A 42 -0.70 8.67 12.36
C LEU A 42 0.76 9.09 12.19
N LEU A 43 1.60 8.17 11.73
CA LEU A 43 3.03 8.42 11.52
C LEU A 43 3.27 9.25 10.25
N GLY A 44 2.61 8.91 9.13
CA GLY A 44 2.76 9.62 7.86
C GLY A 44 2.32 11.08 7.94
N LEU A 45 1.09 11.33 8.38
CA LEU A 45 0.57 12.69 8.56
C LEU A 45 1.31 13.44 9.68
N GLY A 46 1.74 12.74 10.74
CA GLY A 46 2.57 13.32 11.80
C GLY A 46 3.89 13.85 11.27
N THR A 47 4.53 13.14 10.35
CA THR A 47 5.74 13.63 9.67
C THR A 47 5.45 14.85 8.79
N CYS A 48 4.29 14.91 8.12
CA CYS A 48 3.88 16.09 7.36
C CYS A 48 3.65 17.28 8.30
N ALA A 49 2.93 17.09 9.41
CA ALA A 49 2.69 18.11 10.43
C ALA A 49 3.99 18.63 11.04
N LEU A 50 4.93 17.72 11.33
CA LEU A 50 6.27 18.08 11.78
C LEU A 50 6.96 19.00 10.77
N ASN A 51 6.91 18.73 9.47
CA ASN A 51 7.60 19.55 8.48
C ASN A 51 6.90 20.89 8.21
N VAL A 52 5.57 20.90 8.15
CA VAL A 52 4.80 22.09 7.79
C VAL A 52 4.74 23.08 8.96
N VAL A 53 4.43 22.61 10.17
CA VAL A 53 4.18 23.48 11.33
C VAL A 53 5.12 23.22 12.49
N GLY A 54 5.55 21.98 12.71
CA GLY A 54 6.35 21.61 13.89
C GLY A 54 7.76 22.17 13.89
N LEU A 55 8.50 21.97 12.80
CA LEU A 55 9.88 22.45 12.63
C LEU A 55 9.97 23.98 12.66
N PRO A 56 9.21 24.73 11.82
CA PRO A 56 9.22 26.19 11.90
C PRO A 56 8.66 26.71 13.23
N GLY A 57 7.52 26.19 13.70
CA GLY A 57 6.87 26.65 14.93
C GLY A 57 7.69 26.38 16.21
N SER A 58 8.55 25.35 16.21
CA SER A 58 9.44 25.08 17.34
C SER A 58 10.81 25.78 17.26
N GLY A 59 11.07 26.56 16.20
CA GLY A 59 12.35 27.22 15.97
C GLY A 59 13.49 26.28 15.59
N ARG A 60 13.19 25.00 15.27
CA ARG A 60 14.19 24.01 14.84
C ARG A 60 14.53 24.08 13.36
N GLN A 61 13.80 24.90 12.61
CA GLN A 61 14.06 25.22 11.21
C GLN A 61 14.02 26.73 11.01
N THR A 62 15.09 27.26 10.43
CA THR A 62 15.28 28.70 10.15
C THR A 62 15.30 29.02 8.65
N VAL A 63 15.22 27.99 7.80
CA VAL A 63 15.21 28.11 6.34
C VAL A 63 13.87 27.64 5.76
N PRO A 64 13.48 28.11 4.56
CA PRO A 64 12.27 27.65 3.90
C PRO A 64 12.24 26.13 3.69
N PHE A 65 11.05 25.58 3.51
CA PHE A 65 10.86 24.17 3.14
C PHE A 65 11.72 23.82 1.92
N GLY A 66 12.47 22.72 2.01
CA GLY A 66 13.37 22.30 0.93
C GLY A 66 13.58 20.79 0.86
N PRO A 67 14.59 20.33 0.09
CA PRO A 67 14.83 18.91 -0.15
C PRO A 67 15.01 18.08 1.13
N ALA A 68 15.61 18.64 2.19
CA ALA A 68 15.76 17.95 3.46
C ALA A 68 14.40 17.67 4.13
N ASN A 69 13.48 18.63 4.10
CA ASN A 69 12.12 18.43 4.60
C ASN A 69 11.38 17.36 3.80
N TRP A 70 11.54 17.40 2.48
CA TRP A 70 10.97 16.39 1.60
C TRP A 70 11.49 14.99 1.96
N LEU A 71 12.79 14.82 2.20
CA LEU A 71 13.35 13.53 2.63
C LEU A 71 12.83 13.08 3.99
N ILE A 72 12.63 13.99 4.96
CA ILE A 72 11.98 13.64 6.24
C ILE A 72 10.56 13.11 5.98
N ILE A 73 9.84 13.71 5.04
CA ILE A 73 8.51 13.24 4.61
C ILE A 73 8.62 11.83 4.02
N VAL A 74 9.47 11.65 3.02
CA VAL A 74 9.67 10.36 2.35
C VAL A 74 10.01 9.24 3.34
N PHE A 75 11.01 9.44 4.20
CA PHE A 75 11.40 8.42 5.18
C PHE A 75 10.34 8.20 6.26
N GLY A 76 9.64 9.26 6.69
CA GLY A 76 8.54 9.13 7.64
C GLY A 76 7.41 8.24 7.10
N TRP A 77 7.01 8.44 5.83
CA TRP A 77 6.01 7.59 5.17
C TRP A 77 6.52 6.17 4.94
N ALA A 78 7.80 5.99 4.57
CA ALA A 78 8.41 4.68 4.40
C ALA A 78 8.35 3.85 5.70
N PHE A 79 8.76 4.45 6.82
CA PHE A 79 8.69 3.80 8.13
C PHE A 79 7.26 3.60 8.61
N ALA A 80 6.35 4.53 8.31
CA ALA A 80 4.93 4.38 8.64
C ALA A 80 4.31 3.15 7.96
N VAL A 81 4.57 2.95 6.66
CA VAL A 81 4.10 1.78 5.89
C VAL A 81 4.70 0.49 6.45
N MET A 82 6.02 0.47 6.66
CA MET A 82 6.72 -0.68 7.23
C MET A 82 6.11 -1.11 8.58
N LEU A 83 6.01 -0.17 9.53
CA LEU A 83 5.53 -0.47 10.88
C LEU A 83 4.05 -0.85 10.89
N ALA A 84 3.21 -0.17 10.10
CA ALA A 84 1.81 -0.51 9.97
C ALA A 84 1.61 -1.92 9.40
N ALA A 85 2.40 -2.30 8.40
CA ALA A 85 2.38 -3.63 7.83
C ALA A 85 2.83 -4.70 8.83
N TYR A 86 3.85 -4.45 9.66
CA TYR A 86 4.21 -5.33 10.76
C TYR A 86 3.10 -5.46 11.82
N VAL A 87 2.38 -4.38 12.12
CA VAL A 87 1.28 -4.37 13.10
C VAL A 87 0.08 -5.21 12.63
N ALA A 88 -0.30 -5.10 11.36
CA ALA A 88 -1.53 -5.71 10.84
C ALA A 88 -1.33 -7.00 10.03
N GLY A 89 -0.11 -7.27 9.57
CA GLY A 89 0.19 -8.27 8.55
C GLY A 89 -0.17 -9.70 8.96
N GLY A 90 0.13 -10.08 10.20
CA GLY A 90 -0.17 -11.42 10.73
C GLY A 90 -1.66 -11.73 10.92
N ILE A 91 -2.55 -10.75 10.74
CA ILE A 91 -4.01 -10.92 10.92
C ILE A 91 -4.75 -10.72 9.60
N SER A 92 -4.49 -9.60 8.92
CA SER A 92 -5.29 -9.16 7.77
C SER A 92 -4.58 -9.33 6.42
N GLY A 93 -3.28 -9.62 6.42
CA GLY A 93 -2.40 -9.46 5.26
C GLY A 93 -1.89 -8.02 5.07
N ALA A 94 -2.33 -7.07 5.90
CA ALA A 94 -1.95 -5.65 5.86
C ALA A 94 -2.10 -5.04 4.46
N HIS A 95 -3.31 -5.06 3.92
CA HIS A 95 -3.58 -4.34 2.68
C HIS A 95 -3.44 -2.83 2.90
N LEU A 96 -4.07 -2.32 3.96
CA LEU A 96 -4.02 -0.93 4.45
C LEU A 96 -4.34 0.16 3.41
N ASN A 97 -4.79 -0.26 2.23
CA ASN A 97 -4.93 0.52 1.01
C ASN A 97 -6.03 -0.10 0.14
N PRO A 98 -7.11 0.66 -0.18
CA PRO A 98 -8.16 0.18 -1.07
C PRO A 98 -7.69 -0.30 -2.44
N ALA A 99 -6.66 0.34 -2.99
CA ALA A 99 -6.08 -0.03 -4.29
C ALA A 99 -5.35 -1.38 -4.23
N VAL A 100 -4.61 -1.64 -3.16
CA VAL A 100 -3.97 -2.95 -2.92
C VAL A 100 -5.03 -4.03 -2.71
N THR A 101 -6.05 -3.75 -1.90
CA THR A 101 -7.19 -4.67 -1.71
C THR A 101 -7.86 -5.03 -3.04
N LEU A 102 -8.09 -4.04 -3.91
CA LEU A 102 -8.69 -4.27 -5.22
C LEU A 102 -7.80 -5.13 -6.12
N ALA A 103 -6.52 -4.79 -6.21
CA ALA A 103 -5.56 -5.52 -7.04
C ALA A 103 -5.52 -7.01 -6.69
N PHE A 104 -5.42 -7.34 -5.40
CA PHE A 104 -5.37 -8.73 -4.97
C PHE A 104 -6.71 -9.47 -5.12
N ALA A 105 -7.85 -8.77 -5.04
CA ALA A 105 -9.15 -9.35 -5.37
C ALA A 105 -9.26 -9.66 -6.88
N VAL A 106 -8.78 -8.77 -7.75
CA VAL A 106 -8.75 -8.95 -9.21
C VAL A 106 -7.84 -10.11 -9.61
N ALA A 107 -6.66 -10.22 -9.01
CA ALA A 107 -5.73 -11.33 -9.24
C ALA A 107 -6.18 -12.67 -8.60
N ARG A 108 -7.40 -12.74 -8.05
CA ARG A 108 -8.00 -13.93 -7.41
C ARG A 108 -7.21 -14.45 -6.20
N LYS A 109 -6.40 -13.58 -5.60
CA LYS A 109 -5.61 -13.87 -4.39
C LYS A 109 -6.31 -13.38 -3.11
N PHE A 110 -7.50 -12.77 -3.23
CA PHE A 110 -8.31 -12.28 -2.11
C PHE A 110 -9.82 -12.38 -2.40
N ASP A 111 -10.63 -12.76 -1.40
CA ASP A 111 -12.09 -12.90 -1.58
C ASP A 111 -12.76 -11.53 -1.74
N TRP A 112 -13.50 -11.37 -2.84
CA TRP A 112 -14.28 -10.16 -3.17
C TRP A 112 -15.25 -9.73 -2.06
N ARG A 113 -15.76 -10.67 -1.26
CA ARG A 113 -16.66 -10.37 -0.13
C ARG A 113 -15.98 -9.53 0.96
N ASN A 114 -14.65 -9.56 1.03
CA ASN A 114 -13.88 -8.83 2.04
C ASN A 114 -13.47 -7.42 1.57
N VAL A 115 -13.60 -7.09 0.29
CA VAL A 115 -13.11 -5.83 -0.30
C VAL A 115 -13.75 -4.60 0.35
N ILE A 116 -15.08 -4.52 0.33
CA ILE A 116 -15.80 -3.37 0.91
C ILE A 116 -15.60 -3.27 2.44
N PRO A 117 -15.69 -4.37 3.22
CA PRO A 117 -15.34 -4.35 4.65
C PRO A 117 -13.93 -3.80 4.93
N TYR A 118 -12.92 -4.21 4.15
CA TYR A 118 -11.56 -3.70 4.27
C TYR A 118 -11.50 -2.19 3.96
N TRP A 119 -12.12 -1.75 2.86
CA TRP A 119 -12.15 -0.32 2.50
C TRP A 119 -12.77 0.56 3.58
N ILE A 120 -13.88 0.11 4.19
CA ILE A 120 -14.52 0.82 5.29
C ILE A 120 -13.57 0.91 6.49
N ALA A 121 -12.95 -0.19 6.89
CA ALA A 121 -12.01 -0.21 8.01
C ALA A 121 -10.81 0.72 7.76
N GLN A 122 -10.21 0.67 6.57
CA GLN A 122 -9.10 1.52 6.16
C GLN A 122 -9.48 3.01 6.19
N LEU A 123 -10.64 3.38 5.64
CA LEU A 123 -11.14 4.77 5.63
C LEU A 123 -11.36 5.30 7.05
N LEU A 124 -11.98 4.50 7.93
CA LEU A 124 -12.20 4.88 9.32
C LEU A 124 -10.89 5.00 10.10
N GLY A 125 -9.92 4.12 9.84
CA GLY A 125 -8.58 4.20 10.42
C GLY A 125 -7.86 5.47 10.01
N ALA A 126 -7.90 5.80 8.71
CA ALA A 126 -7.30 7.00 8.15
C ALA A 126 -7.93 8.29 8.68
N PHE A 127 -9.27 8.34 8.75
CA PHE A 127 -10.00 9.46 9.36
C PHE A 127 -9.62 9.65 10.85
N SER A 128 -9.58 8.56 11.61
CA SER A 128 -9.25 8.60 13.04
C SER A 128 -7.81 9.05 13.30
N ALA A 129 -6.88 8.66 12.42
CA ALA A 129 -5.49 9.10 12.49
C ALA A 129 -5.33 10.59 12.18
N ALA A 130 -6.06 11.11 11.17
CA ALA A 130 -6.09 12.55 10.90
C ALA A 130 -6.60 13.34 12.12
N ALA A 131 -7.63 12.84 12.80
CA ALA A 131 -8.13 13.43 14.04
C ALA A 131 -7.07 13.43 15.16
N ALA A 132 -6.34 12.32 15.33
CA ALA A 132 -5.28 12.23 16.31
C ALA A 132 -4.11 13.19 16.02
N VAL A 133 -3.67 13.29 14.76
CA VAL A 133 -2.60 14.24 14.36
C VAL A 133 -3.05 15.68 14.56
N TYR A 134 -4.29 16.01 14.20
CA TYR A 134 -4.85 17.33 14.48
C TYR A 134 -4.93 17.64 15.98
N ALA A 135 -5.28 16.66 16.83
CA ALA A 135 -5.28 16.87 18.27
C ALA A 135 -3.88 17.17 18.83
N VAL A 136 -2.83 16.59 18.23
CA VAL A 136 -1.43 16.84 18.62
C VAL A 136 -0.91 18.17 18.09
N TYR A 137 -1.22 18.53 16.85
CA TYR A 137 -0.64 19.69 16.15
C TYR A 137 -1.58 20.89 16.01
N GLY A 138 -2.81 20.83 16.54
CA GLY A 138 -3.84 21.85 16.34
C GLY A 138 -3.38 23.26 16.71
N SER A 139 -2.72 23.43 17.86
CA SER A 139 -2.16 24.73 18.25
C SER A 139 -1.09 25.23 17.28
N ALA A 140 -0.17 24.34 16.84
CA ALA A 140 0.86 24.72 15.88
C ALA A 140 0.29 25.06 14.50
N ILE A 141 -0.81 24.42 14.09
CA ILE A 141 -1.56 24.74 12.87
C ILE A 141 -2.18 26.14 12.99
N ASP A 142 -2.83 26.44 14.11
CA ASP A 142 -3.48 27.72 14.32
C ASP A 142 -2.46 28.86 14.43
N ASP A 143 -1.34 28.64 15.13
CA ASP A 143 -0.23 29.59 15.21
C ASP A 143 0.40 29.84 13.83
N TYR A 144 0.63 28.79 13.04
CA TYR A 144 1.14 28.92 11.67
C TYR A 144 0.20 29.75 10.79
N ASN A 145 -1.10 29.46 10.83
CA ASN A 145 -2.10 30.17 10.05
C ASN A 145 -2.19 31.64 10.47
N ALA A 146 -2.19 31.93 11.77
CA ALA A 146 -2.19 33.29 12.29
C ALA A 146 -0.93 34.08 11.86
N ALA A 147 0.26 33.45 11.95
CA ALA A 147 1.51 34.07 11.54
C ALA A 147 1.55 34.41 10.04
N ASN A 148 0.86 33.63 9.21
CA ASN A 148 0.76 33.86 7.77
C ASN A 148 -0.50 34.63 7.35
N GLN A 149 -1.32 35.09 8.31
CA GLN A 149 -2.56 35.83 8.05
C GLN A 149 -3.57 35.04 7.19
N LEU A 150 -3.61 33.72 7.35
CA LEU A 150 -4.49 32.82 6.61
C LEU A 150 -5.57 32.25 7.53
N SER A 151 -6.79 32.11 7.02
CA SER A 151 -7.78 31.22 7.62
C SER A 151 -7.61 29.78 7.10
N ARG A 152 -8.18 28.78 7.78
CA ARG A 152 -8.08 27.37 7.34
C ARG A 152 -8.55 27.14 5.89
N PRO A 153 -9.68 27.71 5.41
CA PRO A 153 -10.08 27.57 4.00
C PRO A 153 -9.07 28.10 2.98
N GLU A 154 -8.17 28.99 3.38
CA GLU A 154 -7.16 29.63 2.52
C GLU A 154 -5.78 28.99 2.68
N SER A 155 -5.57 28.19 3.73
CA SER A 155 -4.27 27.61 4.07
C SER A 155 -4.07 26.25 3.42
N GLN A 156 -3.63 26.25 2.16
CA GLN A 156 -3.19 25.04 1.47
C GLN A 156 -2.00 24.38 2.17
N ASP A 157 -1.12 25.17 2.80
CA ASP A 157 0.05 24.66 3.52
C ASP A 157 -0.37 23.77 4.70
N THR A 158 -1.26 24.25 5.57
CA THR A 158 -1.72 23.40 6.70
C THR A 158 -2.67 22.29 6.26
N TYR A 159 -3.38 22.48 5.15
CA TYR A 159 -4.17 21.42 4.52
C TYR A 159 -3.29 20.26 4.02
N SER A 160 -2.09 20.58 3.50
CA SER A 160 -1.12 19.61 2.96
C SER A 160 -0.67 18.54 3.95
N ILE A 161 -0.85 18.81 5.25
CA ILE A 161 -0.57 17.86 6.33
C ILE A 161 -1.43 16.61 6.16
N PHE A 162 -2.68 16.78 5.72
CA PHE A 162 -3.71 15.75 5.77
C PHE A 162 -3.93 15.04 4.42
N ALA A 163 -4.01 15.80 3.33
CA ALA A 163 -4.35 15.27 2.02
C ALA A 163 -3.49 15.88 0.91
N THR A 164 -3.41 15.19 -0.22
CA THR A 164 -2.56 15.59 -1.34
C THR A 164 -3.24 16.63 -2.23
N PHE A 165 -2.45 17.31 -3.05
CA PHE A 165 -2.91 18.25 -4.07
C PHE A 165 -1.91 18.26 -5.24
N PRO A 166 -2.33 18.68 -6.44
CA PRO A 166 -1.47 18.68 -7.62
C PRO A 166 -0.53 19.90 -7.62
N ALA A 167 0.66 19.70 -8.18
CA ALA A 167 1.62 20.77 -8.38
C ALA A 167 1.13 21.82 -9.41
N GLN A 168 1.55 23.06 -9.21
CA GLN A 168 1.12 24.21 -10.02
C GLN A 168 1.58 24.14 -11.49
N TYR A 169 2.66 23.41 -11.79
CA TYR A 169 3.16 23.24 -13.15
C TYR A 169 2.28 22.33 -14.04
N PHE A 170 1.19 21.77 -13.50
CA PHE A 170 0.16 21.14 -14.32
C PHE A 170 -0.84 22.13 -14.92
N HIS A 171 -0.75 23.43 -14.57
CA HIS A 171 -1.50 24.53 -15.19
C HIS A 171 -3.03 24.29 -15.22
N GLY A 172 -3.60 23.77 -14.13
CA GLY A 172 -5.02 23.44 -14.04
C GLY A 172 -5.44 22.13 -14.73
N GLY A 173 -4.49 21.40 -15.31
CA GLY A 173 -4.73 20.15 -16.02
C GLY A 173 -4.95 18.95 -15.10
N TYR A 174 -5.87 18.06 -15.50
CA TYR A 174 -6.21 16.83 -14.76
C TYR A 174 -5.39 15.62 -15.21
N LEU A 175 -4.94 15.62 -16.47
CA LEU A 175 -4.27 14.45 -17.07
C LEU A 175 -2.91 14.18 -16.41
N GLY A 176 -2.10 15.22 -16.17
CA GLY A 176 -0.81 15.11 -15.50
C GLY A 176 -0.88 14.41 -14.14
N PRO A 177 -1.64 14.94 -13.16
CA PRO A 177 -1.79 14.30 -11.87
C PRO A 177 -2.48 12.94 -11.93
N LEU A 178 -3.40 12.70 -12.88
CA LEU A 178 -4.00 11.38 -13.06
C LEU A 178 -2.96 10.34 -13.50
N VAL A 179 -2.14 10.67 -14.51
CA VAL A 179 -1.06 9.79 -14.99
C VAL A 179 -0.04 9.53 -13.88
N ASP A 180 0.31 10.56 -13.10
CA ASP A 180 1.18 10.42 -11.93
C ASP A 180 0.65 9.38 -10.92
N GLN A 181 -0.63 9.49 -10.53
CA GLN A 181 -1.24 8.56 -9.59
C GLN A 181 -1.42 7.15 -10.16
N LEU A 182 -1.68 7.02 -11.46
CA LEU A 182 -1.72 5.72 -12.15
C LEU A 182 -0.36 5.03 -12.11
N VAL A 183 0.70 5.72 -12.55
CA VAL A 183 2.06 5.17 -12.66
C VAL A 183 2.62 4.84 -11.29
N GLY A 184 2.53 5.77 -10.32
CA GLY A 184 3.02 5.55 -8.97
C GLY A 184 2.38 4.33 -8.31
N THR A 185 1.06 4.18 -8.47
CA THR A 185 0.34 3.05 -7.85
C THR A 185 0.56 1.74 -8.60
N ALA A 186 0.70 1.77 -9.92
CA ALA A 186 1.06 0.58 -10.69
C ALA A 186 2.43 0.03 -10.25
N ILE A 187 3.44 0.90 -10.12
CA ILE A 187 4.77 0.53 -9.63
C ILE A 187 4.68 -0.02 -8.20
N LEU A 188 3.92 0.64 -7.32
CA LEU A 188 3.70 0.15 -5.95
C LEU A 188 3.18 -1.30 -5.95
N VAL A 189 2.12 -1.59 -6.72
CA VAL A 189 1.51 -2.92 -6.73
C VAL A 189 2.39 -3.97 -7.40
N VAL A 190 3.10 -3.62 -8.49
CA VAL A 190 4.09 -4.53 -9.11
C VAL A 190 5.15 -4.95 -8.10
N LEU A 191 5.71 -3.98 -7.37
CA LEU A 191 6.77 -4.25 -6.41
C LEU A 191 6.24 -4.98 -5.16
N ILE A 192 5.05 -4.67 -4.68
CA ILE A 192 4.41 -5.45 -3.60
C ILE A 192 4.23 -6.90 -4.06
N ALA A 193 3.65 -7.14 -5.24
CA ALA A 193 3.44 -8.48 -5.76
C ALA A 193 4.75 -9.25 -5.89
N ALA A 194 5.81 -8.61 -6.40
CA ALA A 194 7.15 -9.20 -6.49
C ALA A 194 7.75 -9.57 -5.14
N LEU A 195 7.53 -8.76 -4.10
CA LEU A 195 8.10 -8.94 -2.76
C LEU A 195 7.34 -9.96 -1.91
N ILE A 196 6.11 -10.31 -2.27
CA ILE A 196 5.33 -11.33 -1.55
C ILE A 196 5.19 -12.64 -2.33
N ASP A 197 5.63 -12.69 -3.59
CA ASP A 197 5.62 -13.91 -4.38
C ASP A 197 6.84 -14.79 -4.04
N HIS A 198 6.63 -15.82 -3.22
CA HIS A 198 7.67 -16.76 -2.81
C HIS A 198 8.24 -17.63 -3.95
N ARG A 199 7.65 -17.60 -5.14
CA ARG A 199 8.22 -18.22 -6.36
C ARG A 199 9.31 -17.34 -6.98
N ASN A 200 9.37 -16.07 -6.59
CA ASN A 200 10.35 -15.09 -7.00
C ASN A 200 11.40 -14.85 -5.89
N GLN A 201 12.22 -13.80 -6.02
CA GLN A 201 13.18 -13.33 -5.01
C GLN A 201 12.52 -12.61 -3.82
N ALA A 202 11.42 -13.16 -3.28
CA ALA A 202 10.78 -12.59 -2.11
C ALA A 202 11.74 -12.64 -0.90
N PRO A 203 11.90 -11.53 -0.14
CA PRO A 203 12.85 -11.48 0.96
C PRO A 203 12.41 -12.39 2.12
N ALA A 204 13.34 -13.17 2.64
CA ALA A 204 13.10 -14.08 3.76
C ALA A 204 13.01 -13.36 5.12
N GLY A 205 12.65 -14.09 6.17
CA GLY A 205 12.75 -13.61 7.56
C GLY A 205 11.81 -12.44 7.90
N ASN A 206 10.62 -12.39 7.28
CA ASN A 206 9.65 -11.29 7.45
C ASN A 206 10.22 -9.92 7.05
N MET A 207 11.14 -9.87 6.09
CA MET A 207 11.71 -8.60 5.60
C MET A 207 10.83 -7.91 4.54
N ALA A 208 9.77 -8.55 4.04
CA ALA A 208 8.89 -7.93 3.04
C ALA A 208 8.32 -6.57 3.48
N PRO A 209 7.77 -6.38 4.72
CA PRO A 209 7.29 -5.07 5.16
C PRO A 209 8.38 -3.97 5.19
N LEU A 210 9.61 -4.32 5.57
CA LEU A 210 10.76 -3.40 5.54
C LEU A 210 11.04 -2.93 4.11
N ILE A 211 11.13 -3.86 3.16
CA ILE A 211 11.42 -3.53 1.76
C ILE A 211 10.24 -2.78 1.12
N ILE A 212 8.99 -3.12 1.45
CA ILE A 212 7.80 -2.35 1.01
C ILE A 212 7.85 -0.90 1.53
N GLY A 213 8.34 -0.67 2.75
CA GLY A 213 8.61 0.68 3.24
C GLY A 213 9.59 1.44 2.33
N PHE A 214 10.70 0.81 1.92
CA PHE A 214 11.65 1.39 0.97
C PHE A 214 11.08 1.57 -0.45
N VAL A 215 10.14 0.74 -0.89
CA VAL A 215 9.39 0.95 -2.14
C VAL A 215 8.61 2.28 -2.06
N VAL A 216 7.95 2.55 -0.95
CA VAL A 216 7.25 3.84 -0.76
C VAL A 216 8.26 4.99 -0.68
N ALA A 217 9.43 4.77 -0.07
CA ALA A 217 10.49 5.77 -0.06
C ALA A 217 10.94 6.17 -1.48
N VAL A 218 11.24 5.19 -2.33
CA VAL A 218 11.73 5.48 -3.68
C VAL A 218 10.63 6.13 -4.54
N ILE A 219 9.37 5.72 -4.40
CA ILE A 219 8.25 6.38 -5.09
C ILE A 219 8.13 7.86 -4.63
N GLY A 220 8.26 8.12 -3.32
CA GLY A 220 8.24 9.49 -2.79
C GLY A 220 9.39 10.36 -3.29
N CYS A 221 10.58 9.77 -3.47
CA CYS A 221 11.74 10.45 -4.06
C CYS A 221 11.58 10.71 -5.57
N SER A 222 10.88 9.84 -6.29
CA SER A 222 10.81 9.89 -7.76
C SER A 222 9.60 10.64 -8.31
N TYR A 223 8.44 10.51 -7.65
CA TYR A 223 7.15 11.00 -8.18
C TYR A 223 6.41 11.93 -7.21
N GLY A 224 6.89 12.06 -5.97
CA GLY A 224 6.06 12.64 -4.93
C GLY A 224 5.86 14.16 -5.01
N THR A 225 6.68 14.90 -5.75
CA THR A 225 6.49 16.34 -5.96
C THR A 225 5.35 16.69 -6.92
N ASN A 226 4.89 15.74 -7.74
CA ASN A 226 3.85 15.97 -8.74
C ASN A 226 2.47 16.15 -8.09
N ALA A 227 1.97 15.10 -7.44
CA ALA A 227 0.63 15.09 -6.85
C ALA A 227 0.61 14.48 -5.45
N GLY A 228 1.76 14.52 -4.76
CA GLY A 228 1.90 14.08 -3.37
C GLY A 228 1.90 12.57 -3.15
N TYR A 229 2.13 11.78 -4.21
CA TYR A 229 2.18 10.30 -4.19
C TYR A 229 1.11 9.69 -3.27
N ALA A 230 -0.17 10.01 -3.51
CA ALA A 230 -1.25 9.52 -2.65
C ALA A 230 -1.28 7.98 -2.62
N LEU A 231 -1.22 7.31 -3.78
CA LEU A 231 -1.11 5.84 -3.95
C LEU A 231 -2.22 4.98 -3.31
N ASN A 232 -3.05 5.58 -2.45
CA ASN A 232 -3.93 4.92 -1.52
C ASN A 232 -5.18 5.79 -1.33
N PRO A 233 -6.35 5.33 -1.81
CA PRO A 233 -7.60 6.08 -1.69
C PRO A 233 -8.00 6.37 -0.23
N ALA A 234 -7.75 5.46 0.72
CA ALA A 234 -8.09 5.68 2.11
C ALA A 234 -7.19 6.72 2.79
N ARG A 235 -5.89 6.70 2.46
CA ARG A 235 -4.88 7.65 2.93
C ARG A 235 -5.18 9.09 2.54
N ASP A 236 -5.98 9.30 1.51
CA ASP A 236 -6.31 10.63 1.02
C ASP A 236 -7.78 11.00 1.33
N LEU A 237 -8.75 10.13 1.04
CA LEU A 237 -10.16 10.40 1.28
C LEU A 237 -10.50 10.52 2.78
N GLY A 238 -9.95 9.67 3.64
CA GLY A 238 -10.22 9.71 5.08
C GLY A 238 -9.86 11.07 5.70
N PRO A 239 -8.60 11.54 5.53
CA PRO A 239 -8.18 12.86 5.99
C PRO A 239 -8.88 14.04 5.30
N ARG A 240 -9.30 13.92 4.02
CA ARG A 240 -10.14 14.94 3.37
C ARG A 240 -11.48 15.11 4.07
N VAL A 241 -12.17 14.01 4.37
CA VAL A 241 -13.45 14.05 5.08
C VAL A 241 -13.27 14.71 6.45
N PHE A 242 -12.19 14.37 7.17
CA PHE A 242 -11.87 15.02 8.44
C PHE A 242 -11.64 16.53 8.31
N THR A 243 -10.75 16.95 7.40
CA THR A 243 -10.40 18.37 7.21
C THR A 243 -11.55 19.23 6.72
N TYR A 244 -12.47 18.65 5.94
CA TYR A 244 -13.73 19.32 5.57
C TYR A 244 -14.49 19.81 6.80
N PHE A 245 -14.67 18.94 7.79
CA PHE A 245 -15.38 19.29 9.04
C PHE A 245 -14.56 20.16 9.99
N MET A 246 -13.22 20.11 9.91
CA MET A 246 -12.34 20.89 10.78
C MET A 246 -12.02 22.31 10.25
N GLY A 247 -12.78 22.79 9.27
CA GLY A 247 -12.73 24.20 8.88
C GLY A 247 -11.89 24.52 7.64
N TRP A 248 -11.21 23.55 7.03
CA TRP A 248 -10.68 23.74 5.66
C TRP A 248 -11.80 23.74 4.62
N GLY A 249 -12.94 23.10 4.93
CA GLY A 249 -14.17 23.20 4.16
C GLY A 249 -13.97 22.81 2.69
N LYS A 250 -14.35 23.71 1.77
CA LYS A 250 -14.31 23.45 0.32
C LYS A 250 -12.92 23.05 -0.17
N LEU A 251 -11.85 23.50 0.47
CA LEU A 251 -10.49 23.14 0.10
C LEU A 251 -10.26 21.61 0.12
N ALA A 252 -11.01 20.84 0.92
CA ALA A 252 -10.88 19.39 0.96
C ALA A 252 -11.40 18.66 -0.30
N PHE A 253 -12.42 19.22 -0.97
CA PHE A 253 -13.09 18.58 -2.11
C PHE A 253 -13.11 19.49 -3.34
N SER A 254 -13.92 20.54 -3.32
CA SER A 254 -14.09 21.48 -4.44
C SER A 254 -13.03 22.59 -4.47
N GLY A 255 -11.91 22.41 -3.76
CA GLY A 255 -10.84 23.39 -3.65
C GLY A 255 -10.20 23.67 -5.00
N ASP A 256 -9.66 24.88 -5.16
CA ASP A 256 -8.86 25.26 -6.32
C ASP A 256 -7.38 25.17 -5.96
N TYR A 257 -6.65 24.31 -6.68
CA TYR A 257 -5.21 24.12 -6.52
C TYR A 257 -4.46 24.65 -7.76
N GLY A 258 -4.67 25.92 -8.10
CA GLY A 258 -4.01 26.56 -9.26
C GLY A 258 -4.66 26.21 -10.60
N GLY A 259 -5.98 26.32 -10.66
CA GLY A 259 -6.82 25.96 -11.80
C GLY A 259 -7.32 24.51 -11.79
N THR A 260 -6.73 23.64 -10.96
CA THR A 260 -7.19 22.24 -10.83
C THR A 260 -8.21 22.17 -9.71
N THR A 261 -9.49 22.29 -10.06
CA THR A 261 -10.59 22.13 -9.09
C THR A 261 -10.98 20.67 -8.92
N GLN A 262 -11.73 20.31 -7.88
CA GLN A 262 -12.29 18.94 -7.75
C GLN A 262 -11.23 17.82 -7.76
N TYR A 263 -10.00 18.09 -7.34
CA TYR A 263 -8.89 17.12 -7.40
C TYR A 263 -9.16 15.82 -6.63
N TRP A 264 -10.06 15.84 -5.63
CA TRP A 264 -10.32 14.74 -4.70
C TRP A 264 -10.61 13.37 -5.33
N TRP A 265 -11.12 13.31 -6.56
CA TRP A 265 -11.40 12.04 -7.25
C TRP A 265 -10.14 11.38 -7.83
N ILE A 266 -9.11 12.17 -8.18
CA ILE A 266 -7.86 11.66 -8.76
C ILE A 266 -7.13 10.68 -7.82
N PRO A 267 -6.87 11.02 -6.53
CA PRO A 267 -6.24 10.10 -5.59
C PRO A 267 -7.13 8.91 -5.17
N ILE A 268 -8.35 8.82 -5.70
CA ILE A 268 -9.21 7.63 -5.57
C ILE A 268 -9.12 6.78 -6.85
N VAL A 269 -9.50 7.37 -8.00
CA VAL A 269 -9.58 6.65 -9.28
C VAL A 269 -8.20 6.28 -9.80
N GLY A 270 -7.24 7.21 -9.77
CA GLY A 270 -5.88 6.99 -10.23
C GLY A 270 -5.24 5.78 -9.54
N PRO A 271 -5.23 5.71 -8.20
CA PRO A 271 -4.70 4.53 -7.52
C PRO A 271 -5.46 3.24 -7.76
N LEU A 272 -6.81 3.25 -7.77
CA LEU A 272 -7.59 2.03 -8.03
C LEU A 272 -7.28 1.45 -9.42
N VAL A 273 -7.25 2.29 -10.45
CA VAL A 273 -6.93 1.86 -11.82
C VAL A 273 -5.46 1.48 -11.95
N GLY A 274 -4.55 2.28 -11.37
CA GLY A 274 -3.11 2.02 -11.39
C GLY A 274 -2.76 0.69 -10.73
N ALA A 275 -3.39 0.36 -9.60
CA ALA A 275 -3.20 -0.91 -8.92
C ALA A 275 -3.66 -2.12 -9.77
N VAL A 276 -4.79 -2.01 -10.45
CA VAL A 276 -5.28 -3.06 -11.37
C VAL A 276 -4.32 -3.23 -12.56
N ILE A 277 -3.83 -2.13 -13.13
CA ILE A 277 -2.80 -2.19 -14.18
C ILE A 277 -1.53 -2.87 -13.63
N GLY A 278 -1.07 -2.46 -12.45
CA GLY A 278 0.14 -2.99 -11.82
C GLY A 278 0.08 -4.50 -11.58
N ILE A 279 -1.03 -5.01 -11.07
CA ILE A 279 -1.14 -6.46 -10.81
C ILE A 279 -1.17 -7.26 -12.10
N PHE A 280 -1.84 -6.77 -13.15
CA PHE A 280 -1.80 -7.41 -14.47
C PHE A 280 -0.42 -7.38 -15.11
N LEU A 281 0.32 -6.27 -14.97
CA LEU A 281 1.70 -6.18 -15.43
C LEU A 281 2.59 -7.20 -14.72
N TYR A 282 2.46 -7.35 -13.41
CA TYR A 282 3.21 -8.34 -12.66
C TYR A 282 2.86 -9.76 -13.09
N ASP A 283 1.58 -10.11 -13.14
CA ASP A 283 1.13 -11.44 -13.54
C ASP A 283 1.57 -11.76 -14.98
N PHE A 284 1.44 -10.82 -15.93
CA PHE A 284 1.83 -11.05 -17.32
C PHE A 284 3.34 -11.22 -17.51
N PHE A 285 4.15 -10.28 -17.00
CA PHE A 285 5.59 -10.29 -17.26
C PHE A 285 6.39 -11.24 -16.35
N ILE A 286 5.89 -11.54 -15.15
CA ILE A 286 6.61 -12.29 -14.13
C ILE A 286 5.81 -13.51 -13.68
N GLY A 287 4.58 -13.32 -13.19
CA GLY A 287 3.79 -14.38 -12.56
C GLY A 287 3.58 -15.61 -13.46
N HIS A 288 3.07 -15.39 -14.68
CA HIS A 288 2.84 -16.45 -15.66
C HIS A 288 4.14 -17.12 -16.13
N VAL A 289 5.25 -16.37 -16.19
CA VAL A 289 6.56 -16.93 -16.53
C VAL A 289 7.04 -17.89 -15.43
N LEU A 290 6.87 -17.50 -14.16
CA LEU A 290 7.19 -18.37 -13.02
C LEU A 290 6.30 -19.63 -13.00
N ASP A 291 5.02 -19.50 -13.33
CA ASP A 291 4.10 -20.63 -13.43
C ASP A 291 4.46 -21.59 -14.57
N ALA A 292 4.82 -21.05 -15.74
CA ALA A 292 5.27 -21.87 -16.87
C ALA A 292 6.55 -22.64 -16.53
N ARG A 293 7.53 -21.99 -15.89
CA ARG A 293 8.77 -22.65 -15.42
C ARG A 293 8.49 -23.73 -14.38
N ALA A 294 7.62 -23.45 -13.42
CA ALA A 294 7.24 -24.44 -12.42
C ALA A 294 6.57 -25.66 -13.04
N THR A 295 5.74 -25.46 -14.06
CA THR A 295 5.08 -26.54 -14.81
C THR A 295 6.12 -27.40 -15.53
N MET A 296 7.04 -26.78 -16.30
CA MET A 296 8.09 -27.52 -17.02
C MET A 296 8.98 -28.36 -16.09
N LEU A 297 9.30 -27.87 -14.90
CA LEU A 297 10.08 -28.64 -13.92
C LEU A 297 9.33 -29.87 -13.37
N LEU A 298 8.01 -29.86 -13.40
CA LEU A 298 7.14 -30.94 -12.91
C LEU A 298 6.70 -31.91 -14.02
N THR A 299 6.74 -31.49 -15.28
CA THR A 299 6.48 -32.31 -16.47
C THR A 299 7.78 -32.60 -17.20
N PRO A 300 8.54 -33.63 -16.80
CA PRO A 300 9.77 -34.00 -17.50
C PRO A 300 9.48 -34.62 -18.87
N GLU A 301 10.46 -34.54 -19.76
CA GLU A 301 10.56 -35.27 -21.04
C GLU A 301 10.24 -36.76 -20.89
N PRO A 302 9.67 -37.43 -21.91
CA PRO A 302 9.36 -38.86 -21.88
C PRO A 302 10.57 -39.70 -21.48
N GLY A 303 10.53 -40.32 -20.30
CA GLY A 303 11.59 -41.19 -19.77
C GLY A 303 12.37 -40.64 -18.56
N LEU A 304 12.14 -39.38 -18.17
CA LEU A 304 12.68 -38.79 -16.95
C LEU A 304 11.63 -38.79 -15.81
N ALA A 305 12.11 -38.97 -14.58
CA ALA A 305 11.24 -38.92 -13.40
C ALA A 305 10.94 -37.47 -13.00
N PRO A 306 9.70 -37.14 -12.57
CA PRO A 306 9.36 -35.80 -12.11
C PRO A 306 10.26 -35.36 -10.96
N LEU A 307 10.70 -34.10 -10.98
CA LEU A 307 11.44 -33.55 -9.84
C LEU A 307 10.49 -33.44 -8.62
N PRO A 308 10.96 -33.77 -7.41
CA PRO A 308 10.20 -33.52 -6.19
C PRO A 308 9.80 -32.03 -6.12
N THR A 309 8.57 -31.74 -5.70
CA THR A 309 8.03 -30.38 -5.62
C THR A 309 8.90 -29.44 -4.78
N THR A 310 9.61 -29.96 -3.79
CA THR A 310 10.55 -29.22 -2.93
C THR A 310 11.77 -28.71 -3.69
N ASP A 311 12.28 -29.48 -4.64
CA ASP A 311 13.45 -29.11 -5.44
C ASP A 311 13.05 -28.21 -6.62
N ALA A 312 11.89 -28.47 -7.24
CA ALA A 312 11.36 -27.65 -8.33
C ALA A 312 11.18 -26.18 -7.91
N ALA A 313 10.60 -25.92 -6.73
CA ALA A 313 10.38 -24.56 -6.23
C ALA A 313 11.69 -23.75 -6.11
N SER A 314 12.81 -24.39 -5.74
CA SER A 314 14.12 -23.74 -5.66
C SER A 314 14.73 -23.38 -7.01
N ARG A 315 14.33 -24.07 -8.08
CA ARG A 315 14.85 -23.89 -9.45
C ARG A 315 14.01 -22.95 -10.32
N VAL A 316 12.78 -22.64 -9.91
CA VAL A 316 11.91 -21.67 -10.61
C VAL A 316 12.57 -20.28 -10.69
N ALA A 317 13.28 -19.88 -9.63
CA ALA A 317 13.97 -18.60 -9.53
C ALA A 317 15.45 -18.72 -9.99
N GLY A 318 15.77 -18.17 -11.16
CA GLY A 318 17.14 -18.17 -11.71
C GLY A 318 17.22 -17.62 -13.15
N PRO A 319 18.41 -17.21 -13.62
CA PRO A 319 18.63 -16.87 -15.03
C PRO A 319 18.36 -18.09 -15.92
N VAL A 320 17.84 -17.88 -17.14
CA VAL A 320 17.76 -18.95 -18.16
C VAL A 320 19.18 -19.38 -18.48
N THR A 321 19.49 -20.65 -18.29
CA THR A 321 20.79 -21.22 -18.65
C THR A 321 20.76 -21.72 -20.10
N ALA A 322 21.93 -21.92 -20.70
CA ALA A 322 22.03 -22.46 -22.05
C ALA A 322 21.45 -23.90 -22.15
N GLU A 323 21.50 -24.66 -21.06
CA GLU A 323 20.88 -25.99 -20.95
C GLU A 323 19.35 -25.87 -21.04
N ASP A 324 18.74 -24.93 -20.30
CA ASP A 324 17.27 -24.73 -20.34
C ASP A 324 16.75 -24.37 -21.75
N SER A 325 17.56 -23.68 -22.55
CA SER A 325 17.20 -23.32 -23.94
C SER A 325 17.38 -24.48 -24.92
N ALA A 326 18.36 -25.36 -24.70
CA ALA A 326 18.62 -26.50 -25.57
C ALA A 326 17.53 -27.57 -25.44
N ASP A 327 17.05 -27.80 -24.21
CA ASP A 327 15.96 -28.73 -23.94
C ASP A 327 14.63 -28.25 -24.56
N ALA A 328 14.39 -26.93 -24.56
CA ALA A 328 13.21 -26.35 -25.20
C ALA A 328 13.22 -26.53 -26.73
N GLU A 329 14.37 -26.36 -27.39
CA GLU A 329 14.51 -26.54 -28.84
C GLU A 329 14.38 -28.02 -29.26
N SER A 330 14.84 -28.98 -28.46
CA SER A 330 14.68 -30.40 -28.78
C SER A 330 13.23 -30.86 -28.70
N SER A 331 12.49 -30.41 -27.67
CA SER A 331 11.07 -30.77 -27.49
C SER A 331 10.20 -30.26 -28.65
N ALA A 332 10.43 -29.03 -29.11
CA ALA A 332 9.71 -28.43 -30.23
C ALA A 332 10.01 -29.13 -31.56
N ALA A 333 11.23 -29.62 -31.75
CA ALA A 333 11.62 -30.36 -32.95
C ALA A 333 11.04 -31.79 -33.00
N GLU A 334 10.79 -32.43 -31.85
CA GLU A 334 10.14 -33.75 -31.78
C GLU A 334 8.63 -33.66 -32.01
N GLU A 335 7.94 -32.62 -31.49
CA GLU A 335 6.51 -32.41 -31.78
C GLU A 335 6.24 -32.12 -33.27
N ASP A 336 7.12 -31.39 -33.95
CA ASP A 336 6.98 -31.07 -35.38
C ASP A 336 7.27 -32.28 -36.30
N GLN A 337 7.95 -33.31 -35.79
CA GLN A 337 8.16 -34.59 -36.48
C GLN A 337 7.03 -35.61 -36.22
N ALA A 338 6.19 -35.37 -35.20
CA ALA A 338 5.09 -36.25 -34.82
C ALA A 338 3.71 -35.82 -35.39
N ALA A 339 3.64 -34.66 -36.07
CA ALA A 339 2.45 -34.12 -36.74
C ALA A 339 2.44 -34.41 -38.25
#